data_AF-A0A9P0M465-F1
#
_entry.id   AF-A0A9P0M465-F1
#
_cell.length_a   1.000
_cell.length_b   1.000
_cell.length_c   1.000
_cell.angle_alpha   90.00
_cell.angle_beta   90.00
_cell.angle_gamma   90.00
#
_symmetry.space_group_name_H-M   'P 1'
#
loop_
_entity.id
_entity.type
_entity.pdbx_description
1 polymer ?
#
loop_
_entity_poly.entity_id
_entity_poly.type
_entity_poly.pdbx_seq_one_letter_code
_entity_poly.pdbx_strand_id
1 'polypeptide(L)'
;MLKEPRACLGLRESRISRGKALGGTSAIGNLMYIGGLPEDYDENGFVQWDGSIFRDIFMHLEDYTGSEQSYYGHGKGGLLHFEDAVYNESAKDMLEVHYIKVGSKRMPKRHSLGMISHFLMTKNGERYNMAKVFLTPIKDRPNLFFSKNTLVESIQISEPVDKRATGVNVSINGIRLSLRARKEVILAAGPINNPKLLLLSGIGERGYLDKLKLPYKAYMPAVGKYLQMHVALPIYVSLNRTCPTCEPEVYNETTLYQDTFEYILQRKGRFTHTGVNNFVNYILTKKTGTTLPNLSVQHMYFRIEDRNLLAWLEAMDYHPKIAGRLLSVNKLNPMMMFLVTLIHPLSRGELNLNETHLLGDPSIKGAIFSDEESSDFDTILSGFNYITNLTTVMDDLAAEFMDIDIPNCRNYKFCSMRLVELLFHILFTVTV
;
A
#
# COMPACT_ATOMS: atom_id res chain seq x y z
N MET A 1 9.96 -6.75 -11.13
CA MET A 1 10.92 -5.89 -10.39
C MET A 1 10.77 -4.47 -10.86
N LEU A 2 10.79 -3.52 -9.93
CA LEU A 2 10.76 -2.09 -10.23
C LEU A 2 12.21 -1.62 -10.42
N LYS A 3 12.49 -0.88 -11.51
CA LYS A 3 13.82 -0.31 -11.76
C LYS A 3 13.71 1.21 -11.79
N GLU A 4 14.17 1.86 -10.72
CA GLU A 4 14.18 3.31 -10.60
C GLU A 4 15.62 3.84 -10.49
N PRO A 5 16.05 4.79 -11.34
CA PRO A 5 17.38 5.37 -11.25
C PRO A 5 17.54 6.33 -10.06
N ARG A 6 16.43 6.88 -9.53
CA ARG A 6 16.41 7.95 -8.52
C ARG A 6 15.70 7.56 -7.22
N ALA A 7 15.32 6.29 -7.06
CA ALA A 7 14.58 5.78 -5.90
C ALA A 7 14.94 4.32 -5.62
N CYS A 8 14.58 3.82 -4.43
CA CYS A 8 14.72 2.41 -4.03
C CYS A 8 16.16 1.81 -3.96
N LEU A 9 17.24 2.61 -4.04
CA LEU A 9 18.64 2.11 -3.91
C LEU A 9 19.06 1.66 -2.49
N GLY A 10 18.23 1.86 -1.47
CA GLY A 10 18.39 1.31 -0.12
C GLY A 10 17.89 -0.13 0.01
N LEU A 11 17.19 -0.63 -1.02
CA LEU A 11 16.74 -2.01 -1.14
C LEU A 11 17.69 -2.75 -2.09
N ARG A 12 17.86 -4.06 -1.89
CA ARG A 12 18.57 -4.88 -2.87
C ARG A 12 17.77 -5.00 -4.16
N GLU A 13 16.47 -5.24 -4.03
CA GLU A 13 15.51 -5.26 -5.12
C GLU A 13 14.23 -4.54 -4.72
N SER A 14 13.78 -3.59 -5.55
CA SER A 14 12.45 -2.99 -5.38
C SER A 14 11.38 -3.90 -5.96
N ARG A 15 10.48 -4.37 -5.08
CA ARG A 15 9.44 -5.36 -5.40
C ARG A 15 8.06 -4.75 -5.25
N ILE A 16 7.17 -5.13 -6.16
CA ILE A 16 5.74 -4.82 -6.09
C ILE A 16 5.03 -6.11 -5.68
N SER A 17 4.67 -6.18 -4.40
CA SER A 17 4.01 -7.33 -3.82
C SER A 17 2.55 -7.42 -4.28
N ARG A 18 2.11 -8.62 -4.66
CA ARG A 18 0.74 -8.87 -5.14
C ARG A 18 0.23 -10.19 -4.59
N GLY A 19 -1.02 -10.22 -4.18
CA GLY A 19 -1.63 -11.44 -3.66
C GLY A 19 -1.89 -12.45 -4.78
N LYS A 20 -1.31 -13.65 -4.67
CA LYS A 20 -1.59 -14.79 -5.56
C LYS A 20 -2.44 -15.83 -4.83
N ALA A 21 -3.64 -15.43 -4.44
CA ALA A 21 -4.62 -16.26 -3.74
C ALA A 21 -6.04 -15.81 -4.10
N LEU A 22 -7.06 -16.60 -3.75
CA LEU A 22 -8.44 -16.12 -3.80
C LEU A 22 -8.57 -14.90 -2.89
N GLY A 23 -9.15 -13.81 -3.43
CA GLY A 23 -9.21 -12.50 -2.78
C GLY A 23 -8.09 -11.55 -3.21
N GLY A 24 -7.11 -12.02 -3.99
CA GLY A 24 -6.04 -11.19 -4.53
C GLY A 24 -5.20 -10.54 -3.42
N THR A 25 -4.80 -9.27 -3.62
CA THR A 25 -3.96 -8.52 -2.66
C THR A 25 -4.61 -8.32 -1.30
N SER A 26 -5.96 -8.35 -1.19
CA SER A 26 -6.64 -8.29 0.13
C SER A 26 -6.28 -9.46 1.06
N ALA A 27 -5.77 -10.57 0.52
CA ALA A 27 -5.31 -11.70 1.31
C ALA A 27 -3.97 -11.45 2.02
N ILE A 28 -3.16 -10.49 1.55
CA ILE A 28 -1.80 -10.22 2.07
C ILE A 28 -1.56 -8.77 2.48
N GLY A 29 -2.44 -7.83 2.13
CA GLY A 29 -2.28 -6.41 2.46
C GLY A 29 -2.46 -6.10 3.95
N ASN A 30 -2.26 -4.84 4.33
CA ASN A 30 -2.24 -4.37 5.73
C ASN A 30 -3.61 -4.28 6.41
N LEU A 31 -4.68 -4.78 5.79
CA LEU A 31 -6.07 -4.77 6.30
C LEU A 31 -6.69 -3.39 6.54
N MET A 32 -5.93 -2.31 6.40
CA MET A 32 -6.45 -0.96 6.57
C MET A 32 -7.62 -0.70 5.62
N TYR A 33 -8.75 -0.27 6.18
CA TYR A 33 -9.86 0.28 5.44
C TYR A 33 -9.83 1.80 5.57
N ILE A 34 -9.67 2.47 4.44
CA ILE A 34 -9.61 3.93 4.34
C ILE A 34 -10.47 4.30 3.13
N GLY A 35 -11.53 5.08 3.36
CA GLY A 35 -12.31 5.65 2.27
C GLY A 35 -11.58 6.84 1.64
N GLY A 36 -11.58 6.92 0.31
CA GLY A 36 -11.16 8.12 -0.42
C GLY A 36 -12.07 9.32 -0.14
N LEU A 37 -11.56 10.51 -0.41
CA LEU A 37 -12.33 11.75 -0.38
C LEU A 37 -13.17 11.87 -1.66
N PRO A 38 -14.30 12.59 -1.66
CA PRO A 38 -15.11 12.81 -2.86
C PRO A 38 -14.31 13.37 -4.01
N GLU A 39 -13.43 14.32 -3.69
CA GLU A 39 -12.62 15.02 -4.67
C GLU A 39 -11.68 14.05 -5.39
N ASP A 40 -11.23 12.97 -4.73
CA ASP A 40 -10.46 11.90 -5.37
C ASP A 40 -11.24 11.21 -6.51
N TYR A 41 -12.58 11.18 -6.41
CA TYR A 41 -13.46 10.63 -7.43
C TYR A 41 -13.95 11.69 -8.41
N ASP A 42 -14.20 12.91 -7.97
CA ASP A 42 -14.67 13.99 -8.85
C ASP A 42 -13.59 14.36 -9.90
N GLU A 43 -12.31 14.20 -9.56
CA GLU A 43 -11.16 14.48 -10.44
C GLU A 43 -10.80 13.31 -11.39
N ASN A 44 -11.71 12.36 -11.65
CA ASN A 44 -11.42 11.20 -12.51
C ASN A 44 -11.74 11.38 -14.01
N GLY A 45 -12.35 12.52 -14.40
CA GLY A 45 -12.71 12.83 -15.79
C GLY A 45 -13.96 12.11 -16.32
N PHE A 46 -14.65 11.32 -15.49
CA PHE A 46 -15.87 10.61 -15.81
C PHE A 46 -17.03 11.16 -14.97
N VAL A 47 -17.80 12.09 -15.53
CA VAL A 47 -18.96 12.74 -14.85
C VAL A 47 -20.00 11.74 -14.31
N GLN A 48 -20.05 10.53 -14.87
CA GLN A 48 -20.93 9.46 -14.41
C GLN A 48 -20.40 8.67 -13.19
N TRP A 49 -19.23 9.03 -12.68
CA TRP A 49 -18.51 8.37 -11.58
C TRP A 49 -17.99 9.42 -10.60
N ASP A 50 -18.89 10.24 -10.05
CA ASP A 50 -18.54 11.26 -9.06
C ASP A 50 -18.47 10.71 -7.62
N GLY A 51 -17.99 11.52 -6.70
CA GLY A 51 -17.86 11.17 -5.28
C GLY A 51 -19.19 10.85 -4.60
N SER A 52 -20.31 11.36 -5.11
CA SER A 52 -21.64 11.03 -4.58
C SER A 52 -22.04 9.59 -4.89
N ILE A 53 -21.77 9.13 -6.11
CA ILE A 53 -22.02 7.75 -6.55
C ILE A 53 -21.13 6.78 -5.79
N PHE A 54 -19.83 7.08 -5.66
CA PHE A 54 -18.93 6.23 -4.88
C PHE A 54 -19.35 6.14 -3.42
N ARG A 55 -19.70 7.27 -2.80
CA ARG A 55 -20.22 7.29 -1.43
C ARG A 55 -21.43 6.37 -1.29
N ASP A 56 -22.39 6.46 -2.19
CA ASP A 56 -23.61 5.64 -2.12
C ASP A 56 -23.30 4.15 -2.30
N ILE A 57 -22.36 3.80 -3.17
CA ILE A 57 -21.85 2.42 -3.34
C ILE A 57 -21.19 1.92 -2.04
N PHE A 58 -20.25 2.69 -1.46
CA PHE A 58 -19.57 2.29 -0.23
C PHE A 58 -20.57 2.15 0.92
N MET A 59 -21.45 3.13 1.14
CA MET A 59 -22.48 3.06 2.17
C MET A 59 -23.40 1.83 2.04
N HIS A 60 -23.65 1.36 0.81
CA HIS A 60 -24.41 0.13 0.57
C HIS A 60 -23.59 -1.16 0.82
N LEU A 61 -22.30 -1.14 0.50
CA LEU A 61 -21.42 -2.30 0.66
C LEU A 61 -20.96 -2.50 2.11
N GLU A 62 -20.81 -1.43 2.87
CA GLU A 62 -20.21 -1.40 4.19
C GLU A 62 -21.08 -2.04 5.28
N ASP A 63 -20.41 -2.73 6.21
CA ASP A 63 -20.96 -3.19 7.48
C ASP A 63 -20.00 -2.89 8.62
N TYR A 64 -20.07 -1.66 9.13
CA TYR A 64 -19.15 -1.18 10.16
C TYR A 64 -19.54 -1.60 11.58
N THR A 65 -18.57 -2.13 12.32
CA THR A 65 -18.68 -2.41 13.75
C THR A 65 -17.63 -1.64 14.55
N GLY A 66 -18.06 -0.60 15.26
CA GLY A 66 -17.17 0.20 16.09
C GLY A 66 -17.82 1.48 16.60
N SER A 67 -16.99 2.39 17.09
CA SER A 67 -17.39 3.66 17.69
C SER A 67 -16.74 4.89 17.04
N GLU A 68 -15.69 4.67 16.26
CA GLU A 68 -14.98 5.70 15.51
C GLU A 68 -15.80 6.24 14.33
N GLN A 69 -15.39 7.40 13.81
CA GLN A 69 -16.09 8.09 12.73
C GLN A 69 -15.15 8.37 11.55
N SER A 70 -15.65 8.20 10.34
CA SER A 70 -14.98 8.65 9.11
C SER A 70 -15.49 10.00 8.61
N TYR A 71 -14.93 10.47 7.50
CA TYR A 71 -15.35 11.69 6.79
C TYR A 71 -16.87 11.74 6.54
N TYR A 72 -17.49 10.62 6.13
CA TYR A 72 -18.90 10.49 5.80
C TYR A 72 -19.76 9.72 6.81
N GLY A 73 -19.12 9.07 7.79
CA GLY A 73 -19.75 7.96 8.49
C GLY A 73 -19.67 6.67 7.68
N HIS A 74 -20.36 5.64 8.14
CA HIS A 74 -20.25 4.29 7.59
C HIS A 74 -21.60 3.65 7.31
N GLY A 75 -21.62 2.78 6.30
CA GLY A 75 -22.73 1.90 6.01
C GLY A 75 -22.90 0.80 7.06
N LYS A 76 -24.09 0.19 7.06
CA LYS A 76 -24.44 -0.95 7.93
C LYS A 76 -25.23 -1.98 7.15
N GLY A 77 -24.99 -3.25 7.42
CA GLY A 77 -25.74 -4.37 6.84
C GLY A 77 -25.30 -4.79 5.44
N GLY A 78 -24.23 -4.19 4.90
CA GLY A 78 -23.58 -4.66 3.69
C GLY A 78 -22.73 -5.92 3.90
N LEU A 79 -21.99 -6.35 2.88
CA LEU A 79 -21.12 -7.53 2.96
C LEU A 79 -19.70 -7.17 3.43
N LEU A 80 -19.25 -5.96 3.13
CA LEU A 80 -17.91 -5.47 3.41
C LEU A 80 -17.80 -5.07 4.88
N HIS A 81 -17.47 -6.05 5.71
CA HIS A 81 -17.32 -5.85 7.14
C HIS A 81 -15.93 -5.34 7.50
N PHE A 82 -15.89 -4.34 8.37
CA PHE A 82 -14.69 -3.77 8.98
C PHE A 82 -15.02 -3.25 10.38
N GLU A 83 -14.00 -3.19 11.22
CA GLU A 83 -14.14 -2.87 12.64
C GLU A 83 -13.01 -1.95 13.13
N ASP A 84 -13.21 -1.36 14.31
CA ASP A 84 -12.13 -0.68 15.01
C ASP A 84 -11.02 -1.69 15.34
N ALA A 85 -9.77 -1.24 15.38
CA ALA A 85 -8.67 -2.10 15.78
C ALA A 85 -8.88 -2.63 17.20
N VAL A 86 -8.94 -3.95 17.34
CA VAL A 86 -9.21 -4.64 18.62
C VAL A 86 -8.08 -4.44 19.64
N TYR A 87 -6.84 -4.32 19.15
CA TYR A 87 -5.65 -4.11 19.98
C TYR A 87 -5.15 -2.68 19.79
N ASN A 88 -5.05 -1.91 20.89
CA ASN A 88 -4.46 -0.58 20.86
C ASN A 88 -3.02 -0.61 21.37
N GLU A 89 -2.08 -0.19 20.53
CA GLU A 89 -0.67 -0.10 20.91
C GLU A 89 -0.43 1.16 21.76
N SER A 90 0.43 1.06 22.76
CA SER A 90 0.81 2.17 23.65
C SER A 90 1.36 3.40 22.90
N ALA A 91 1.88 3.18 21.70
CA ALA A 91 2.38 4.23 20.83
C ALA A 91 1.31 5.19 20.30
N LYS A 92 0.03 4.80 20.22
CA LYS A 92 -1.05 5.66 19.70
C LYS A 92 -1.18 6.95 20.50
N ASP A 93 -1.52 6.82 21.79
CA ASP A 93 -1.81 7.97 22.64
C ASP A 93 -0.57 8.86 22.83
N MET A 94 0.59 8.22 22.91
CA MET A 94 1.89 8.92 22.92
C MET A 94 2.07 9.78 21.67
N LEU A 95 1.86 9.24 20.47
CA LEU A 95 2.08 10.01 19.24
C LEU A 95 1.04 11.10 19.04
N GLU A 96 -0.23 10.85 19.36
CA GLU A 96 -1.29 11.84 19.17
C GLU A 96 -1.02 13.15 19.92
N VAL A 97 -0.49 13.08 21.15
CA VAL A 97 -0.10 14.27 21.93
C VAL A 97 0.97 15.08 21.21
N HIS A 98 1.95 14.42 20.59
CA HIS A 98 3.03 15.08 19.85
C HIS A 98 2.57 15.69 18.54
N TYR A 99 1.66 15.02 17.84
CA TYR A 99 0.98 15.58 16.68
C TYR A 99 0.21 16.86 17.01
N ILE A 100 -0.43 16.93 18.18
CA ILE A 100 -1.11 18.14 18.67
C ILE A 100 -0.11 19.27 18.93
N LYS A 101 1.06 18.98 19.51
CA LYS A 101 2.13 19.98 19.74
C LYS A 101 2.60 20.65 18.43
N VAL A 102 2.62 19.92 17.30
CA VAL A 102 2.95 20.49 15.97
C VAL A 102 1.74 21.02 15.18
N GLY A 103 0.59 21.17 15.85
CA GLY A 103 -0.60 21.79 15.27
C GLY A 103 -1.51 20.86 14.47
N SER A 104 -1.24 19.55 14.44
CA SER A 104 -2.23 18.59 13.93
C SER A 104 -3.38 18.42 14.93
N LYS A 105 -4.52 17.97 14.43
CA LYS A 105 -5.74 17.76 15.23
C LYS A 105 -6.37 16.44 14.83
N ARG A 106 -7.17 15.84 15.71
CA ARG A 106 -8.09 14.79 15.28
C ARG A 106 -9.02 15.35 14.22
N MET A 107 -9.17 14.61 13.13
CA MET A 107 -9.92 15.00 11.95
C MET A 107 -11.40 15.16 12.31
N PRO A 108 -11.98 16.38 12.24
CA PRO A 108 -13.41 16.54 12.43
C PRO A 108 -14.20 15.92 11.27
N LYS A 109 -15.51 15.68 11.45
CA LYS A 109 -16.38 15.25 10.35
C LYS A 109 -16.26 16.20 9.15
N ARG A 110 -16.24 15.65 7.94
CA ARG A 110 -16.13 16.41 6.67
C ARG A 110 -14.89 17.31 6.58
N HIS A 111 -13.79 16.92 7.20
CA HIS A 111 -12.49 17.56 7.04
C HIS A 111 -11.48 16.52 6.54
N SER A 112 -10.53 16.94 5.73
CA SER A 112 -9.60 16.07 5.01
C SER A 112 -8.19 16.03 5.61
N LEU A 113 -7.92 16.86 6.64
CA LEU A 113 -6.61 17.02 7.27
C LEU A 113 -6.66 16.64 8.76
N GLY A 114 -5.56 16.05 9.23
CA GLY A 114 -5.38 15.68 10.63
C GLY A 114 -5.33 14.16 10.86
N MET A 115 -5.40 13.79 12.13
CA MET A 115 -5.33 12.41 12.60
C MET A 115 -6.70 11.73 12.52
N ILE A 116 -6.75 10.54 11.94
CA ILE A 116 -7.95 9.70 11.90
C ILE A 116 -7.58 8.27 12.30
N SER A 117 -8.36 7.66 13.19
CA SER A 117 -8.23 6.23 13.49
C SER A 117 -8.44 5.43 12.20
N HIS A 118 -7.56 4.48 11.90
CA HIS A 118 -7.77 3.61 10.75
C HIS A 118 -8.59 2.40 11.16
N PHE A 119 -9.44 1.92 10.25
CA PHE A 119 -10.28 0.75 10.48
C PHE A 119 -9.62 -0.49 9.89
N LEU A 120 -9.98 -1.66 10.38
CA LEU A 120 -9.44 -2.93 9.90
C LEU A 120 -10.51 -3.77 9.21
N MET A 121 -10.17 -4.31 8.05
CA MET A 121 -10.89 -5.37 7.33
C MET A 121 -10.73 -6.71 8.06
N THR A 122 -11.13 -6.74 9.32
CA THR A 122 -11.17 -7.92 10.19
C THR A 122 -12.59 -8.18 10.63
N LYS A 123 -12.85 -9.43 11.04
CA LYS A 123 -14.10 -9.83 11.68
C LYS A 123 -13.76 -10.62 12.93
N ASN A 124 -14.04 -10.06 14.10
CA ASN A 124 -13.58 -10.61 15.38
C ASN A 124 -12.06 -10.86 15.35
N GLY A 125 -11.25 -9.87 14.98
CA GLY A 125 -9.78 -9.96 14.99
C GLY A 125 -9.15 -10.88 13.93
N GLU A 126 -9.94 -11.54 13.07
CA GLU A 126 -9.44 -12.36 11.97
C GLU A 126 -9.52 -11.61 10.63
N ARG A 127 -8.48 -11.73 9.79
CA ARG A 127 -8.46 -11.18 8.42
C ARG A 127 -9.72 -11.58 7.64
N TYR A 128 -10.39 -10.57 7.11
CA TYR A 128 -11.62 -10.70 6.32
C TYR A 128 -11.39 -10.23 4.87
N ASN A 129 -10.68 -11.06 4.11
CA ASN A 129 -10.32 -10.76 2.71
C ASN A 129 -11.53 -10.81 1.75
N MET A 130 -11.36 -10.29 0.53
CA MET A 130 -12.46 -10.18 -0.44
C MET A 130 -13.05 -11.53 -0.88
N ALA A 131 -12.30 -12.63 -0.81
CA ALA A 131 -12.86 -13.96 -1.09
C ALA A 131 -13.75 -14.46 0.05
N LYS A 132 -13.37 -14.19 1.31
CA LYS A 132 -14.25 -14.47 2.45
C LYS A 132 -15.52 -13.63 2.39
N VAL A 133 -15.39 -12.35 2.05
CA VAL A 133 -16.51 -11.40 1.94
C VAL A 133 -17.48 -11.80 0.83
N PHE A 134 -17.00 -11.92 -0.41
CA PHE A 134 -17.89 -11.99 -1.58
C PHE A 134 -18.04 -13.38 -2.18
N LEU A 135 -17.05 -14.27 -2.04
CA LEU A 135 -17.08 -15.59 -2.69
C LEU A 135 -17.59 -16.69 -1.77
N THR A 136 -17.21 -16.65 -0.50
CA THR A 136 -17.58 -17.71 0.47
C THR A 136 -19.10 -17.82 0.66
N PRO A 137 -19.88 -16.73 0.78
CA PRO A 137 -21.34 -16.83 0.96
C PRO A 137 -22.08 -17.42 -0.24
N ILE A 138 -21.45 -17.45 -1.42
CA ILE A 138 -22.09 -17.83 -2.69
C ILE A 138 -21.42 -19.04 -3.35
N LYS A 139 -20.47 -19.68 -2.66
CA LYS A 139 -19.62 -20.74 -3.23
C LYS A 139 -20.40 -21.97 -3.70
N ASP A 140 -21.56 -22.23 -3.10
CA ASP A 140 -22.39 -23.41 -3.37
C ASP A 140 -23.48 -23.13 -4.44
N ARG A 141 -23.48 -21.93 -5.06
CA ARG A 141 -24.41 -21.62 -6.15
C ARG A 141 -24.11 -22.49 -7.38
N PRO A 142 -25.09 -23.20 -7.95
CA PRO A 142 -24.85 -24.16 -9.03
C PRO A 142 -24.42 -23.52 -10.36
N ASN A 143 -24.57 -22.20 -10.50
CA ASN A 143 -24.19 -21.42 -11.67
C ASN A 143 -22.84 -20.69 -11.51
N LEU A 144 -22.11 -20.92 -10.41
CA LEU A 144 -20.81 -20.31 -10.14
C LEU A 144 -19.73 -21.38 -10.09
N PHE A 145 -18.68 -21.21 -10.89
CA PHE A 145 -17.58 -22.17 -11.00
C PHE A 145 -16.25 -21.48 -10.71
N PHE A 146 -15.39 -22.15 -9.94
CA PHE A 146 -14.06 -21.66 -9.62
C PHE A 146 -12.99 -22.58 -10.20
N SER A 147 -12.04 -22.00 -10.93
CA SER A 147 -10.85 -22.69 -11.41
C SER A 147 -9.63 -22.12 -10.69
N LYS A 148 -9.08 -22.89 -9.75
CA LYS A 148 -7.86 -22.54 -9.01
C LYS A 148 -6.63 -23.03 -9.77
N ASN A 149 -5.47 -22.41 -9.52
CA ASN A 149 -4.21 -22.77 -10.17
C ASN A 149 -4.29 -22.70 -11.71
N THR A 150 -5.08 -21.74 -12.21
CA THR A 150 -5.33 -21.52 -13.63
C THR A 150 -4.78 -20.16 -14.01
N LEU A 151 -3.84 -20.14 -14.96
CA LEU A 151 -3.25 -18.92 -15.48
C LEU A 151 -3.96 -18.54 -16.78
N VAL A 152 -4.56 -17.35 -16.83
CA VAL A 152 -5.06 -16.79 -18.10
C VAL A 152 -3.88 -16.23 -18.90
N GLU A 153 -3.68 -16.73 -20.11
CA GLU A 153 -2.55 -16.37 -20.99
C GLU A 153 -2.95 -15.26 -21.98
N SER A 154 -4.16 -15.31 -22.52
CA SER A 154 -4.69 -14.29 -23.45
C SER A 154 -6.22 -14.30 -23.51
N ILE A 155 -6.79 -13.22 -24.03
CA ILE A 155 -8.20 -13.08 -24.37
C ILE A 155 -8.36 -13.48 -25.83
N GLN A 156 -9.43 -14.21 -26.14
CA GLN A 156 -9.81 -14.51 -27.51
C GLN A 156 -10.63 -13.35 -28.04
N ILE A 157 -10.12 -12.68 -29.07
CA ILE A 157 -10.82 -11.59 -29.77
C ILE A 157 -11.19 -12.07 -31.16
N SER A 158 -12.46 -11.88 -31.54
CA SER A 158 -12.97 -12.18 -32.87
C SER A 158 -12.24 -11.37 -33.95
N GLU A 159 -12.56 -11.64 -35.21
CA GLU A 159 -11.95 -10.96 -36.35
C GLU A 159 -12.10 -9.42 -36.27
N PRO A 160 -11.22 -8.66 -36.95
CA PRO A 160 -11.07 -7.21 -36.80
C PRO A 160 -12.32 -6.36 -37.00
N VAL A 161 -13.38 -6.90 -37.63
CA VAL A 161 -14.65 -6.21 -37.85
C VAL A 161 -15.46 -6.11 -36.55
N ASP A 162 -15.61 -7.23 -35.83
CA ASP A 162 -16.47 -7.31 -34.65
C ASP A 162 -15.73 -7.02 -33.34
N LYS A 163 -14.41 -7.30 -33.29
CA LYS A 163 -13.52 -7.10 -32.11
C LYS A 163 -14.12 -7.56 -30.78
N ARG A 164 -14.92 -8.63 -30.80
CA ARG A 164 -15.64 -9.16 -29.65
C ARG A 164 -14.76 -10.12 -28.86
N ALA A 165 -14.75 -10.00 -27.53
CA ALA A 165 -14.17 -11.01 -26.65
C ALA A 165 -15.04 -12.27 -26.65
N THR A 166 -14.49 -13.40 -27.10
CA THR A 166 -15.20 -14.69 -27.25
C THR A 166 -14.80 -15.73 -26.21
N GLY A 167 -13.81 -15.43 -25.38
CA GLY A 167 -13.27 -16.37 -24.40
C GLY A 167 -11.87 -16.01 -23.93
N VAL A 168 -11.22 -16.96 -23.28
CA VAL A 168 -9.85 -16.85 -22.79
C VAL A 168 -9.06 -18.12 -23.05
N ASN A 169 -7.78 -17.97 -23.35
CA ASN A 169 -6.82 -19.07 -23.34
C ASN A 169 -6.21 -19.17 -21.95
N VAL A 170 -6.16 -20.37 -21.41
CA VAL A 170 -5.66 -20.64 -20.05
C VAL A 170 -4.67 -21.78 -20.04
N SER A 171 -3.79 -21.78 -19.03
CA SER A 171 -2.94 -22.91 -18.68
C SER A 171 -3.35 -23.45 -17.31
N ILE A 172 -3.65 -24.75 -17.27
CA ILE A 172 -4.03 -25.48 -16.04
C ILE A 172 -3.04 -26.63 -15.89
N ASN A 173 -2.19 -26.58 -14.87
CA ASN A 173 -1.14 -27.59 -14.64
C ASN A 173 -0.27 -27.88 -15.89
N GLY A 174 0.03 -26.83 -16.68
CA GLY A 174 0.82 -26.93 -17.92
C GLY A 174 0.02 -27.31 -19.17
N ILE A 175 -1.27 -27.66 -19.03
CA ILE A 175 -2.15 -27.98 -20.17
C ILE A 175 -2.84 -26.70 -20.63
N ARG A 176 -2.68 -26.36 -21.91
CA ARG A 176 -3.36 -25.22 -22.53
C ARG A 176 -4.78 -25.59 -22.94
N LEU A 177 -5.74 -24.77 -22.52
CA LEU A 177 -7.16 -24.93 -22.81
C LEU A 177 -7.77 -23.60 -23.26
N SER A 178 -8.86 -23.69 -24.00
CA SER A 178 -9.64 -22.55 -24.49
C SER A 178 -11.02 -22.56 -23.84
N LEU A 179 -11.33 -21.52 -23.06
CA LEU A 179 -12.63 -21.36 -22.39
C LEU A 179 -13.45 -20.30 -23.13
N ARG A 180 -14.64 -20.68 -23.63
CA ARG A 180 -15.51 -19.75 -24.38
C ARG A 180 -16.46 -18.99 -23.46
N ALA A 181 -16.67 -17.71 -23.77
CA ALA A 181 -17.63 -16.84 -23.12
C ALA A 181 -18.78 -16.49 -24.08
N ARG A 182 -20.03 -16.73 -23.66
CA ARG A 182 -21.21 -16.40 -24.49
C ARG A 182 -21.61 -14.94 -24.43
N LYS A 183 -21.28 -14.25 -23.33
CA LYS A 183 -21.65 -12.84 -23.11
C LYS A 183 -20.41 -11.97 -23.10
N GLU A 184 -19.67 -12.01 -21.99
CA GLU A 184 -18.60 -11.06 -21.70
C GLU A 184 -17.40 -11.76 -21.05
N VAL A 185 -16.25 -11.10 -21.15
CA VAL A 185 -15.03 -11.41 -20.39
C VAL A 185 -14.72 -10.18 -19.54
N ILE A 186 -14.72 -10.33 -18.22
CA ILE A 186 -14.42 -9.25 -17.27
C ILE A 186 -13.02 -9.45 -16.70
N LEU A 187 -12.17 -8.42 -16.80
CA LEU A 187 -10.79 -8.49 -16.32
C LEU A 187 -10.67 -7.97 -14.88
N ALA A 188 -10.30 -8.88 -13.97
CA ALA A 188 -10.09 -8.58 -12.55
C ALA A 188 -8.71 -9.07 -12.06
N ALA A 189 -7.68 -9.02 -12.91
CA ALA A 189 -6.32 -9.49 -12.60
C ALA A 189 -5.44 -8.42 -11.91
N GLY A 190 -6.01 -7.24 -11.62
CA GLY A 190 -5.34 -6.12 -10.96
C GLY A 190 -4.57 -5.21 -11.93
N PRO A 191 -4.08 -4.05 -11.45
CA PRO A 191 -3.51 -2.98 -12.29
C PRO A 191 -2.26 -3.39 -13.06
N ILE A 192 -1.57 -4.45 -12.63
CA ILE A 192 -0.36 -4.96 -13.29
C ILE A 192 -0.70 -6.04 -14.32
N ASN A 193 -1.56 -7.01 -13.99
CA ASN A 193 -1.83 -8.13 -14.91
C ASN A 193 -2.92 -7.82 -15.94
N ASN A 194 -3.85 -6.89 -15.67
CA ASN A 194 -4.85 -6.46 -16.65
C ASN A 194 -4.19 -5.89 -17.92
N PRO A 195 -3.31 -4.87 -17.85
CA PRO A 195 -2.65 -4.35 -19.06
C PRO A 195 -1.73 -5.39 -19.71
N LYS A 196 -1.01 -6.20 -18.91
CA LYS A 196 -0.23 -7.33 -19.44
C LYS A 196 -1.10 -8.27 -20.28
N LEU A 197 -2.27 -8.66 -19.78
CA LEU A 197 -3.18 -9.57 -20.48
C LEU A 197 -3.73 -8.93 -21.75
N LEU A 198 -4.07 -7.64 -21.73
CA LEU A 198 -4.49 -6.90 -22.92
C LEU A 198 -3.39 -6.88 -24.00
N LEU A 199 -2.14 -6.58 -23.62
CA LEU A 199 -0.99 -6.61 -24.54
C LEU A 199 -0.77 -8.01 -25.13
N LEU A 200 -0.78 -9.05 -24.29
CA LEU A 200 -0.68 -10.46 -24.75
C LEU A 200 -1.83 -10.88 -25.66
N SER A 201 -2.97 -10.19 -25.58
CA SER A 201 -4.15 -10.41 -26.44
C SER A 201 -4.13 -9.58 -27.72
N GLY A 202 -3.08 -8.82 -27.97
CA GLY A 202 -2.95 -7.97 -29.16
C GLY A 202 -3.66 -6.63 -29.07
N ILE A 203 -3.95 -6.16 -27.86
CA ILE A 203 -4.61 -4.87 -27.61
C ILE A 203 -3.55 -3.92 -27.02
N GLY A 204 -3.12 -2.95 -27.81
CA GLY A 204 -1.99 -2.09 -27.47
C GLY A 204 -1.55 -1.14 -28.58
N GLU A 205 -0.36 -0.56 -28.41
CA GLU A 205 0.33 0.21 -29.45
C GLU A 205 0.87 -0.75 -30.53
N ARG A 206 0.66 -0.42 -31.81
CA ARG A 206 0.92 -1.36 -32.91
C ARG A 206 2.40 -1.69 -33.06
N GLY A 207 3.27 -0.68 -33.06
CA GLY A 207 4.71 -0.86 -33.21
C GLY A 207 5.31 -1.70 -32.07
N TYR A 208 4.84 -1.49 -30.84
CA TYR A 208 5.21 -2.30 -29.68
C TYR A 208 4.82 -3.77 -29.84
N LEU A 209 3.58 -4.06 -30.26
CA LEU A 209 3.11 -5.42 -30.47
C LEU A 209 3.87 -6.11 -31.63
N ASP A 210 4.11 -5.40 -32.73
CA ASP A 210 4.86 -5.88 -33.88
C ASP A 210 6.31 -6.24 -33.50
N LYS A 211 6.98 -5.39 -32.69
CA LYS A 211 8.33 -5.66 -32.16
C LYS A 211 8.39 -6.97 -31.38
N LEU A 212 7.34 -7.29 -30.64
CA LEU A 212 7.22 -8.50 -29.83
C LEU A 212 6.63 -9.69 -30.61
N LYS A 213 6.35 -9.52 -31.91
CA LYS A 213 5.73 -10.53 -32.77
C LYS A 213 4.39 -11.05 -32.23
N LEU A 214 3.64 -10.17 -31.56
CA LEU A 214 2.31 -10.45 -31.06
C LEU A 214 1.25 -10.13 -32.13
N PRO A 215 0.14 -10.87 -32.19
CA PRO A 215 -0.94 -10.54 -33.10
C PRO A 215 -1.50 -9.16 -32.76
N TYR A 216 -1.82 -8.36 -33.76
CA TYR A 216 -2.47 -7.07 -33.56
C TYR A 216 -4.00 -7.20 -33.72
N LYS A 217 -4.76 -6.79 -32.70
CA LYS A 217 -6.23 -6.91 -32.65
C LYS A 217 -6.93 -5.56 -32.48
N ALA A 218 -6.41 -4.67 -31.65
CA ALA A 218 -6.98 -3.34 -31.46
C ALA A 218 -5.92 -2.30 -31.06
N TYR A 219 -6.07 -1.09 -31.59
CA TYR A 219 -5.24 0.06 -31.21
C TYR A 219 -5.70 0.61 -29.87
N MET A 220 -4.92 0.41 -28.81
CA MET A 220 -5.12 1.04 -27.51
C MET A 220 -3.75 1.39 -26.92
N PRO A 221 -3.11 2.47 -27.39
CA PRO A 221 -1.71 2.78 -27.05
C PRO A 221 -1.49 3.13 -25.57
N ALA A 222 -2.56 3.47 -24.84
CA ALA A 222 -2.52 3.73 -23.40
C ALA A 222 -2.42 2.45 -22.55
N VAL A 223 -2.58 1.25 -23.12
CA VAL A 223 -2.45 0.00 -22.37
C VAL A 223 -1.02 -0.16 -21.87
N GLY A 224 -0.87 -0.29 -20.55
CA GLY A 224 0.44 -0.36 -19.89
C GLY A 224 1.07 1.02 -19.63
N LYS A 225 0.34 2.12 -19.87
CA LYS A 225 0.78 3.49 -19.56
C LYS A 225 0.04 4.03 -18.34
N TYR A 226 0.46 5.19 -17.85
CA TYR A 226 -0.17 5.92 -16.74
C TYR A 226 -0.27 5.12 -15.43
N LEU A 227 0.69 4.24 -15.16
CA LEU A 227 0.78 3.56 -13.87
C LEU A 227 1.01 4.61 -12.78
N GLN A 228 0.12 4.65 -11.79
CA GLN A 228 0.25 5.50 -10.62
C GLN A 228 0.53 4.61 -9.41
N MET A 229 1.42 5.07 -8.53
CA MET A 229 1.81 4.34 -7.33
C MET A 229 2.06 5.33 -6.21
N HIS A 230 1.56 5.02 -5.03
CA HIS A 230 1.98 5.74 -3.83
C HIS A 230 3.46 5.46 -3.56
N VAL A 231 4.18 6.52 -3.22
CA VAL A 231 5.61 6.49 -2.93
C VAL A 231 5.79 6.80 -1.46
N ALA A 232 6.45 5.89 -0.73
CA ALA A 232 6.55 5.97 0.72
C ALA A 232 8.01 6.06 1.18
N LEU A 233 8.31 7.06 2.01
CA LEU A 233 9.60 7.29 2.66
C LEU A 233 9.52 6.80 4.12
N PRO A 234 10.21 5.71 4.46
CA PRO A 234 10.36 5.29 5.84
C PRO A 234 11.41 6.16 6.55
N ILE A 235 11.01 6.78 7.65
CA ILE A 235 11.86 7.61 8.51
C ILE A 235 11.92 6.94 9.88
N TYR A 236 13.12 6.60 10.34
CA TYR A 236 13.33 5.90 11.61
C TYR A 236 13.82 6.86 12.70
N VAL A 237 13.16 6.81 13.85
CA VAL A 237 13.45 7.62 15.04
C VAL A 237 13.66 6.66 16.22
N SER A 238 14.80 6.78 16.87
CA SER A 238 15.12 6.06 18.11
C SER A 238 14.45 6.78 19.29
N LEU A 239 13.93 6.03 20.25
CA LEU A 239 13.37 6.58 21.49
C LEU A 239 14.23 6.14 22.68
N ASN A 240 14.28 6.93 23.75
CA ASN A 240 15.10 6.56 24.90
C ASN A 240 14.42 5.46 25.75
N ARG A 241 15.24 4.52 26.22
CA ARG A 241 14.87 3.40 27.11
C ARG A 241 14.24 3.84 28.43
N THR A 242 14.47 5.06 28.90
CA THR A 242 13.88 5.62 30.14
C THR A 242 12.57 6.37 29.93
N CYS A 243 11.98 6.29 28.74
CA CYS A 243 10.66 6.83 28.43
C CYS A 243 9.63 6.32 29.49
N PRO A 244 9.02 7.20 30.30
CA PRO A 244 8.16 6.80 31.42
C PRO A 244 6.90 6.03 31.02
N THR A 245 6.47 6.20 29.76
CA THR A 245 5.32 5.52 29.15
C THR A 245 5.71 4.32 28.31
N CYS A 246 7.01 4.14 28.05
CA CYS A 246 7.54 3.01 27.34
C CYS A 246 7.97 1.99 28.39
N GLU A 247 7.10 1.04 28.73
CA GLU A 247 7.60 -0.17 29.35
C GLU A 247 8.71 -0.72 28.44
N PRO A 248 9.89 -1.11 28.95
CA PRO A 248 10.86 -1.84 28.16
C PRO A 248 10.26 -3.22 27.89
N GLU A 249 9.32 -3.28 26.94
CA GLU A 249 8.66 -4.48 26.50
C GLU A 249 9.64 -5.26 25.63
N VAL A 250 10.68 -5.81 26.25
CA VAL A 250 11.61 -6.73 25.61
C VAL A 250 10.80 -7.93 25.15
N TYR A 251 10.95 -8.30 23.89
CA TYR A 251 10.32 -9.50 23.38
C TYR A 251 10.84 -10.73 24.12
N ASN A 252 9.94 -11.53 24.70
CA ASN A 252 10.28 -12.78 25.39
C ASN A 252 9.43 -13.93 24.85
N GLU A 253 9.99 -15.14 24.74
CA GLU A 253 9.28 -16.33 24.23
C GLU A 253 8.00 -16.64 25.01
N THR A 254 7.96 -16.33 26.31
CA THR A 254 6.74 -16.50 27.12
C THR A 254 5.60 -15.60 26.62
N THR A 255 5.91 -14.37 26.21
CA THR A 255 4.91 -13.44 25.66
C THR A 255 4.36 -13.94 24.33
N LEU A 256 5.20 -14.60 23.51
CA LEU A 256 4.75 -15.23 22.27
C LEU A 256 3.69 -16.29 22.52
N TYR A 257 3.90 -17.19 23.48
CA TYR A 257 2.93 -18.23 23.80
C TYR A 257 1.61 -17.61 24.30
N GLN A 258 1.70 -16.61 25.17
CA GLN A 258 0.52 -15.89 25.67
C GLN A 258 -0.27 -15.23 24.53
N ASP A 259 0.40 -14.43 23.68
CA ASP A 259 -0.20 -13.79 22.51
C ASP A 259 -0.84 -14.82 21.56
N THR A 260 -0.18 -15.98 21.39
CA THR A 260 -0.68 -17.09 20.56
C THR A 260 -1.98 -17.67 21.13
N PHE A 261 -2.01 -17.99 22.42
CA PHE A 261 -3.21 -18.56 23.04
C PHE A 261 -4.35 -17.54 23.10
N GLU A 262 -4.06 -16.28 23.40
CA GLU A 262 -5.06 -15.21 23.39
C GLU A 262 -5.71 -15.07 22.01
N TYR A 263 -4.91 -15.10 20.94
CA TYR A 263 -5.43 -15.02 19.58
C TYR A 263 -6.21 -16.26 19.14
N ILE A 264 -5.69 -17.46 19.40
CA ILE A 264 -6.32 -18.70 18.94
C ILE A 264 -7.65 -18.92 19.68
N LEU A 265 -7.68 -18.69 20.98
CA LEU A 265 -8.85 -18.99 21.83
C LEU A 265 -9.85 -17.83 21.89
N GLN A 266 -9.39 -16.58 21.89
CA GLN A 266 -10.24 -15.42 22.15
C GLN A 266 -10.33 -14.45 20.98
N ARG A 267 -9.48 -14.60 19.96
CA ARG A 267 -9.32 -13.64 18.85
C ARG A 267 -9.02 -12.22 19.35
N LYS A 268 -8.14 -12.14 20.35
CA LYS A 268 -7.65 -10.91 20.95
C LYS A 268 -6.12 -10.92 21.01
N GLY A 269 -5.55 -9.87 21.59
CA GLY A 269 -4.12 -9.74 21.77
C GLY A 269 -3.39 -9.32 20.50
N ARG A 270 -2.06 -9.35 20.55
CA ARG A 270 -1.20 -8.69 19.55
C ARG A 270 -1.35 -9.23 18.13
N PHE A 271 -1.77 -10.48 17.96
CA PHE A 271 -1.94 -11.06 16.62
C PHE A 271 -3.21 -10.61 15.88
N THR A 272 -4.09 -9.83 16.51
CA THR A 272 -5.14 -9.11 15.79
C THR A 272 -4.63 -7.80 15.16
N HIS A 273 -3.44 -7.34 15.55
CA HIS A 273 -2.84 -6.09 15.05
C HIS A 273 -2.01 -6.33 13.78
N THR A 274 -1.90 -5.31 12.93
CA THR A 274 -1.22 -5.38 11.63
C THR A 274 0.23 -4.91 11.68
N GLY A 275 0.67 -4.39 12.83
CA GLY A 275 1.97 -3.73 13.02
C GLY A 275 1.94 -2.24 12.70
N VAL A 276 0.93 -1.76 11.96
CA VAL A 276 0.71 -0.33 11.71
C VAL A 276 -0.15 0.24 12.84
N ASN A 277 0.31 1.31 13.47
CA ASN A 277 -0.40 1.96 14.56
C ASN A 277 -1.77 2.47 14.12
N ASN A 278 -2.76 2.41 15.02
CA ASN A 278 -4.20 2.52 14.77
C ASN A 278 -4.72 3.88 14.28
N PHE A 279 -3.87 4.77 13.79
CA PHE A 279 -4.27 6.03 13.16
C PHE A 279 -3.35 6.40 12.00
N VAL A 280 -3.84 7.29 11.14
CA VAL A 280 -3.09 7.91 10.05
C VAL A 280 -3.19 9.42 10.23
N ASN A 281 -2.10 10.14 9.97
CA ASN A 281 -2.11 11.60 9.96
C ASN A 281 -2.02 12.12 8.52
N TYR A 282 -3.05 12.81 8.07
CA TYR A 282 -3.13 13.44 6.76
C TYR A 282 -2.67 14.89 6.83
N ILE A 283 -1.71 15.26 5.99
CA ILE A 283 -1.13 16.61 5.98
C ILE A 283 -1.11 17.20 4.57
N LEU A 284 -1.13 18.53 4.54
CA LEU A 284 -0.93 19.33 3.36
C LEU A 284 0.31 20.21 3.58
N THR A 285 1.38 19.94 2.82
CA THR A 285 2.69 20.59 3.04
C THR A 285 3.01 21.73 2.07
N LYS A 286 2.21 21.91 1.00
CA LYS A 286 2.32 23.03 0.05
C LYS A 286 1.00 23.81 -0.01
N LYS A 287 1.07 25.14 -0.15
CA LYS A 287 -0.13 26.00 -0.32
C LYS A 287 -0.58 25.99 -1.78
N THR A 288 -1.10 24.86 -2.23
CA THR A 288 -1.48 24.56 -3.62
C THR A 288 -2.86 25.08 -4.01
N GLY A 289 -3.50 25.88 -3.16
CA GLY A 289 -4.88 26.34 -3.36
C GLY A 289 -5.95 25.26 -3.12
N THR A 290 -5.55 24.03 -2.75
CA THR A 290 -6.44 22.96 -2.31
C THR A 290 -6.43 22.79 -0.79
N THR A 291 -7.46 22.15 -0.26
CA THR A 291 -7.58 21.68 1.13
C THR A 291 -7.35 20.18 1.26
N LEU A 292 -7.07 19.48 0.16
CA LEU A 292 -6.84 18.04 0.15
C LEU A 292 -5.44 17.72 0.69
N PRO A 293 -5.28 16.64 1.46
CA PRO A 293 -3.96 16.19 1.88
C PRO A 293 -3.17 15.73 0.67
N ASN A 294 -1.87 16.03 0.64
CA ASN A 294 -0.95 15.51 -0.38
C ASN A 294 -0.02 14.44 0.21
N LEU A 295 -0.03 14.26 1.53
CA LEU A 295 0.73 13.26 2.24
C LEU A 295 -0.13 12.57 3.31
N SER A 296 0.15 11.29 3.51
CA SER A 296 -0.28 10.53 4.68
C SER A 296 0.93 10.04 5.45
N VAL A 297 0.85 10.04 6.78
CA VAL A 297 1.88 9.49 7.66
C VAL A 297 1.27 8.33 8.44
N GLN A 298 1.80 7.13 8.18
CA GLN A 298 1.50 5.92 8.94
C GLN A 298 2.68 5.61 9.87
N HIS A 299 2.45 4.82 10.91
CA HIS A 299 3.46 4.59 11.95
C HIS A 299 3.60 3.11 12.23
N MET A 300 4.81 2.67 12.52
CA MET A 300 5.07 1.36 13.12
C MET A 300 5.97 1.56 14.32
N TYR A 301 5.58 0.99 15.45
CA TYR A 301 6.39 0.97 16.66
C TYR A 301 7.10 -0.37 16.78
N PHE A 302 8.40 -0.33 17.04
CA PHE A 302 9.22 -1.50 17.29
C PHE A 302 9.77 -1.41 18.71
N ARG A 303 9.51 -2.44 19.49
CA ARG A 303 10.04 -2.58 20.85
C ARG A 303 11.52 -2.92 20.83
N ILE A 304 12.14 -2.97 22.00
CA ILE A 304 13.52 -3.45 22.11
C ILE A 304 13.57 -4.93 21.70
N GLU A 305 14.49 -5.26 20.80
CA GLU A 305 14.66 -6.61 20.23
C GLU A 305 13.39 -7.17 19.56
N ASP A 306 12.65 -6.30 18.86
CA ASP A 306 11.39 -6.69 18.22
C ASP A 306 11.60 -7.50 16.94
N ARG A 307 11.08 -8.73 16.93
CA ARG A 307 11.11 -9.62 15.75
C ARG A 307 10.41 -9.02 14.53
N ASN A 308 9.43 -8.14 14.73
CA ASN A 308 8.66 -7.54 13.64
C ASN A 308 9.53 -6.58 12.81
N LEU A 309 10.55 -5.96 13.43
CA LEU A 309 11.51 -5.16 12.69
C LEU A 309 12.30 -6.03 11.70
N LEU A 310 12.79 -7.20 12.14
CA LEU A 310 13.50 -8.12 11.26
C LEU A 310 12.60 -8.58 10.11
N ALA A 311 11.37 -9.00 10.41
CA ALA A 311 10.40 -9.41 9.40
C ALA A 311 10.10 -8.30 8.38
N TRP A 312 9.98 -7.06 8.84
CA TRP A 312 9.80 -5.89 7.96
C TRP A 312 10.99 -5.68 7.03
N LEU A 313 12.21 -5.69 7.57
CA LEU A 313 13.44 -5.46 6.81
C LEU A 313 13.67 -6.54 5.74
N GLU A 314 13.34 -7.80 6.05
CA GLU A 314 13.37 -8.92 5.11
C GLU A 314 12.28 -8.81 4.05
N ALA A 315 11.05 -8.48 4.45
CA ALA A 315 9.92 -8.35 3.53
C ALA A 315 10.13 -7.24 2.48
N MET A 316 10.76 -6.13 2.90
CA MET A 316 11.10 -5.01 2.02
C MET A 316 12.44 -5.21 1.28
N ASP A 317 13.21 -6.25 1.61
CA ASP A 317 14.51 -6.57 1.03
C ASP A 317 15.56 -5.44 1.18
N TYR A 318 15.68 -4.90 2.40
CA TYR A 318 16.66 -3.87 2.74
C TYR A 318 18.10 -4.31 2.49
N HIS A 319 18.96 -3.37 2.11
CA HIS A 319 20.38 -3.62 2.02
C HIS A 319 20.96 -4.07 3.38
N PRO A 320 21.77 -5.15 3.47
CA PRO A 320 22.21 -5.73 4.74
C PRO A 320 22.89 -4.75 5.71
N LYS A 321 23.64 -3.76 5.20
CA LYS A 321 24.25 -2.71 6.03
C LYS A 321 23.21 -1.83 6.73
N ILE A 322 22.16 -1.43 6.00
CA ILE A 322 21.06 -0.63 6.56
C ILE A 322 20.31 -1.47 7.59
N ALA A 323 19.93 -2.70 7.23
CA ALA A 323 19.25 -3.62 8.13
C ALA A 323 20.05 -3.87 9.41
N GLY A 324 21.36 -4.13 9.29
CA GLY A 324 22.26 -4.31 10.43
C GLY A 324 22.34 -3.09 11.35
N ARG A 325 22.37 -1.87 10.79
CA ARG A 325 22.35 -0.63 11.58
C ARG A 325 21.04 -0.48 12.35
N LEU A 326 19.89 -0.64 11.68
CA LEU A 326 18.57 -0.56 12.30
C LEU A 326 18.42 -1.58 13.45
N LEU A 327 18.79 -2.84 13.20
CA LEU A 327 18.75 -3.89 14.22
C LEU A 327 19.71 -3.61 15.39
N SER A 328 20.90 -3.04 15.14
CA SER A 328 21.86 -2.72 16.20
C SER A 328 21.33 -1.65 17.18
N VAL A 329 20.59 -0.66 16.66
CA VAL A 329 19.96 0.37 17.49
C VAL A 329 18.76 -0.21 18.23
N ASN A 330 17.94 -1.02 17.56
CA ASN A 330 16.76 -1.65 18.15
C ASN A 330 17.06 -2.60 19.32
N LYS A 331 18.28 -3.17 19.38
CA LYS A 331 18.74 -3.96 20.54
C LYS A 331 18.80 -3.17 21.84
N LEU A 332 18.95 -1.85 21.77
CA LEU A 332 19.15 -0.99 22.93
C LEU A 332 17.96 -0.07 23.19
N ASN A 333 17.27 0.34 22.13
CA ASN A 333 16.26 1.37 22.14
C ASN A 333 15.00 0.96 21.36
N PRO A 334 13.79 1.31 21.83
CA PRO A 334 12.60 1.27 20.99
C PRO A 334 12.76 2.19 19.78
N MET A 335 12.01 1.90 18.72
CA MET A 335 12.10 2.62 17.46
C MET A 335 10.72 2.93 16.91
N MET A 336 10.52 4.17 16.47
CA MET A 336 9.36 4.58 15.69
C MET A 336 9.76 4.67 14.22
N MET A 337 8.95 4.07 13.35
CA MET A 337 9.04 4.31 11.91
C MET A 337 7.85 5.15 11.47
N PHE A 338 8.14 6.31 10.89
CA PHE A 338 7.17 7.15 10.22
C PHE A 338 7.23 6.85 8.72
N LEU A 339 6.14 6.31 8.17
CA LEU A 339 6.01 6.03 6.76
C LEU A 339 5.28 7.20 6.08
N VAL A 340 6.07 8.14 5.57
CA VAL A 340 5.57 9.34 4.88
C VAL A 340 5.26 8.99 3.43
N THR A 341 3.98 8.99 3.07
CA THR A 341 3.49 8.52 1.78
C THR A 341 2.88 9.63 0.95
N LEU A 342 3.35 9.79 -0.28
CA LEU A 342 2.73 10.63 -1.31
C LEU A 342 1.47 9.96 -1.84
N ILE A 343 0.32 10.60 -1.64
CA ILE A 343 -1.00 10.02 -1.93
C ILE A 343 -1.63 10.54 -3.24
N HIS A 344 -1.15 11.68 -3.76
CA HIS A 344 -1.54 12.19 -5.08
C HIS A 344 -0.31 12.42 -5.97
N PRO A 345 0.43 11.36 -6.34
CA PRO A 345 1.62 11.50 -7.17
C PRO A 345 1.25 12.02 -8.57
N LEU A 346 2.04 12.95 -9.09
CA LEU A 346 1.94 13.48 -10.45
C LEU A 346 2.71 12.62 -11.46
N SER A 347 3.76 11.94 -11.01
CA SER A 347 4.55 11.02 -11.81
C SER A 347 3.69 9.89 -12.42
N ARG A 348 4.03 9.46 -13.64
CA ARG A 348 3.30 8.41 -14.38
C ARG A 348 4.27 7.37 -14.91
N GLY A 349 4.15 6.17 -14.38
CA GLY A 349 4.91 5.00 -14.78
C GLY A 349 4.33 4.24 -15.97
N GLU A 350 5.04 3.19 -16.35
CA GLU A 350 4.68 2.29 -17.44
C GLU A 350 4.98 0.83 -17.09
N LEU A 351 4.21 -0.05 -17.71
CA LEU A 351 4.34 -1.49 -17.67
C LEU A 351 4.60 -2.01 -19.09
N ASN A 352 5.66 -2.80 -19.22
CA ASN A 352 6.04 -3.46 -20.46
C ASN A 352 6.07 -4.98 -20.25
N LEU A 353 5.70 -5.74 -21.27
CA LEU A 353 5.91 -7.18 -21.30
C LEU A 353 7.39 -7.53 -21.14
N ASN A 354 7.65 -8.70 -20.57
CA ASN A 354 9.00 -9.24 -20.50
C ASN A 354 9.40 -9.81 -21.87
N GLU A 355 10.35 -9.16 -22.53
CA GLU A 355 10.78 -9.49 -23.89
C GLU A 355 11.40 -10.89 -24.00
N THR A 356 11.88 -11.48 -22.89
CA THR A 356 12.47 -12.84 -22.88
C THR A 356 11.45 -13.93 -22.56
N HIS A 357 10.46 -13.62 -21.72
CA HIS A 357 9.40 -14.55 -21.34
C HIS A 357 8.09 -13.79 -21.18
N LEU A 358 7.30 -13.70 -22.26
CA LEU A 358 6.08 -12.88 -22.34
C LEU A 358 5.04 -13.21 -21.25
N LEU A 359 4.95 -14.48 -20.83
CA LEU A 359 4.08 -14.91 -19.74
C LEU A 359 4.69 -14.69 -18.34
N GLY A 360 5.98 -14.40 -18.25
CA GLY A 360 6.69 -14.07 -17.01
C GLY A 360 6.33 -12.70 -16.44
N ASP A 361 6.97 -12.30 -15.35
CA ASP A 361 6.70 -11.01 -14.71
C ASP A 361 7.04 -9.84 -15.64
N PRO A 362 6.14 -8.84 -15.77
CA PRO A 362 6.39 -7.69 -16.62
C PRO A 362 7.51 -6.80 -16.07
N SER A 363 8.10 -6.01 -16.95
CA SER A 363 9.00 -4.92 -16.59
C SER A 363 8.18 -3.70 -16.19
N ILE A 364 8.42 -3.18 -14.98
CA ILE A 364 7.68 -2.04 -14.44
C ILE A 364 8.66 -0.89 -14.26
N LYS A 365 8.29 0.26 -14.80
CA LYS A 365 8.95 1.55 -14.59
C LYS A 365 7.94 2.42 -13.85
N GLY A 366 8.17 2.69 -12.58
CA GLY A 366 7.31 3.55 -11.76
C GLY A 366 7.49 5.03 -12.11
N ALA A 367 8.66 5.40 -12.66
CA ALA A 367 8.99 6.77 -13.04
C ALA A 367 8.89 7.73 -11.84
N ILE A 368 9.41 7.30 -10.69
CA ILE A 368 9.28 8.05 -9.44
C ILE A 368 10.00 9.40 -9.58
N PHE A 369 9.31 10.49 -9.21
CA PHE A 369 9.78 11.89 -9.31
C PHE A 369 10.11 12.33 -10.75
N SER A 370 9.38 11.81 -11.73
CA SER A 370 9.54 12.18 -13.14
C SER A 370 8.61 13.30 -13.59
N ASP A 371 7.85 13.91 -12.68
CA ASP A 371 6.98 15.03 -12.99
C ASP A 371 7.78 16.30 -13.34
N GLU A 372 7.25 17.11 -14.26
CA GLU A 372 7.99 18.20 -14.92
C GLU A 372 8.53 19.25 -13.94
N GLU A 373 7.77 19.55 -12.88
CA GLU A 373 8.12 20.56 -11.88
C GLU A 373 8.81 19.98 -10.64
N SER A 374 9.08 18.67 -10.59
CA SER A 374 9.59 17.98 -9.39
C SER A 374 8.73 18.22 -8.12
N SER A 375 7.44 18.48 -8.32
CA SER A 375 6.46 18.72 -7.28
C SER A 375 6.26 17.50 -6.38
N ASP A 376 6.35 16.28 -6.92
CA ASP A 376 6.29 15.05 -6.11
C ASP A 376 7.46 14.98 -5.12
N PHE A 377 8.66 15.30 -5.60
CA PHE A 377 9.90 15.28 -4.83
C PHE A 377 9.84 16.29 -3.67
N ASP A 378 9.51 17.54 -3.98
CA ASP A 378 9.37 18.60 -2.99
C ASP A 378 8.30 18.29 -1.94
N THR A 379 7.22 17.61 -2.35
CA THR A 379 6.13 17.26 -1.45
C THR A 379 6.60 16.26 -0.41
N ILE A 380 7.26 15.16 -0.80
CA ILE A 380 7.79 14.22 0.19
C ILE A 380 8.91 14.86 1.02
N LEU A 381 9.76 15.69 0.43
CA LEU A 381 10.78 16.45 1.19
C LEU A 381 10.14 17.30 2.29
N SER A 382 9.02 17.94 2.00
CA SER A 382 8.28 18.70 3.02
C SER A 382 7.69 17.79 4.10
N GLY A 383 7.31 16.56 3.75
CA GLY A 383 6.96 15.51 4.71
C GLY A 383 8.14 15.08 5.60
N PHE A 384 9.34 14.95 5.05
CA PHE A 384 10.56 14.69 5.84
C PHE A 384 10.82 15.83 6.86
N ASN A 385 10.71 17.08 6.42
CA ASN A 385 10.84 18.24 7.31
C ASN A 385 9.76 18.26 8.39
N TYR A 386 8.52 17.88 8.04
CA TYR A 386 7.43 17.76 8.99
C TYR A 386 7.73 16.73 10.09
N ILE A 387 8.22 15.54 9.73
CA ILE A 387 8.64 14.53 10.73
C ILE A 387 9.85 15.02 11.54
N THR A 388 10.74 15.78 10.89
CA THR A 388 11.87 16.43 11.59
C THR A 388 11.40 17.33 12.71
N ASN A 389 10.44 18.21 12.42
CA ASN A 389 9.83 19.08 13.41
C ASN A 389 8.96 18.32 14.44
N LEU A 390 8.33 17.22 14.06
CA LEU A 390 7.59 16.37 15.00
C LEU A 390 8.54 15.75 16.04
N THR A 391 9.72 15.31 15.61
CA THR A 391 10.68 14.66 16.51
C THR A 391 11.29 15.66 17.50
N THR A 392 11.47 16.93 17.14
CA THR A 392 12.01 17.94 18.06
C THR A 392 11.07 18.25 19.24
N VAL A 393 9.76 18.05 19.08
CA VAL A 393 8.77 18.22 20.16
C VAL A 393 8.52 16.94 20.97
N MET A 394 9.18 15.83 20.60
CA MET A 394 9.20 14.54 21.31
C MET A 394 10.38 14.46 22.29
N ASP A 395 10.68 15.58 22.95
CA ASP A 395 11.80 15.73 23.89
C ASP A 395 11.60 14.92 25.17
N ASP A 396 10.35 14.76 25.63
CA ASP A 396 9.99 13.88 26.76
C ASP A 396 10.26 12.39 26.49
N LEU A 397 10.39 12.01 25.22
CA LEU A 397 10.77 10.66 24.78
C LEU A 397 12.26 10.56 24.46
N ALA A 398 13.00 11.67 24.57
CA ALA A 398 14.36 11.84 24.07
C ALA A 398 14.53 11.21 22.68
N ALA A 399 13.60 11.57 21.78
CA ALA A 399 13.54 11.04 20.44
C ALA A 399 14.72 11.56 19.59
N GLU A 400 15.44 10.65 18.96
CA GLU A 400 16.61 10.96 18.14
C GLU A 400 16.43 10.42 16.72
N PHE A 401 16.68 11.29 15.75
CA PHE A 401 16.78 10.86 14.36
C PHE A 401 17.93 9.89 14.17
N MET A 402 17.62 8.78 13.50
CA MET A 402 18.65 7.80 13.21
C MET A 402 19.42 8.17 11.94
N ASP A 403 20.74 8.19 12.05
CA ASP A 403 21.61 8.08 10.89
C ASP A 403 21.66 6.60 10.45
N ILE A 404 21.03 6.35 9.31
CA ILE A 404 20.86 5.02 8.71
C ILE A 404 22.13 4.57 7.96
N ASP A 405 23.17 5.43 7.89
CA ASP A 405 24.47 5.16 7.26
C ASP A 405 24.33 4.53 5.85
N ILE A 406 23.60 5.23 4.98
CA ILE A 406 23.41 4.78 3.60
C ILE A 406 24.77 4.82 2.89
N PRO A 407 25.28 3.68 2.36
CA PRO A 407 26.65 3.60 1.85
C PRO A 407 27.04 4.64 0.80
N ASN A 408 26.09 5.03 -0.05
CA ASN A 408 26.29 6.03 -1.11
C ASN A 408 26.18 7.49 -0.60
N CYS A 409 25.97 7.69 0.69
CA CYS A 409 25.60 8.99 1.28
C CYS A 409 26.56 9.51 2.35
N ARG A 410 27.59 8.72 2.71
CA ARG A 410 28.52 8.99 3.82
C ARG A 410 29.30 10.31 3.71
N ASN A 411 29.36 10.90 2.51
CA ASN A 411 30.06 12.16 2.26
C ASN A 411 29.16 13.40 2.40
N TYR A 412 27.87 13.23 2.70
CA TYR A 412 26.91 14.34 2.81
C TYR A 412 26.56 14.60 4.28
N LYS A 413 26.46 15.88 4.65
CA LYS A 413 26.07 16.29 6.00
C LYS A 413 24.65 15.81 6.30
N PHE A 414 24.43 15.29 7.51
CA PHE A 414 23.12 14.93 8.04
C PHE A 414 22.11 16.09 7.87
N CYS A 415 20.90 15.80 7.37
CA CYS A 415 19.86 16.78 6.99
C CYS A 415 20.23 17.82 5.91
N SER A 416 21.24 17.58 5.07
CA SER A 416 21.42 18.38 3.86
C SER A 416 20.40 17.99 2.78
N MET A 417 19.96 18.95 1.95
CA MET A 417 19.08 18.68 0.78
C MET A 417 19.56 17.48 -0.03
N ARG A 418 20.88 17.35 -0.21
CA ARG A 418 21.50 16.25 -0.94
C ARG A 418 21.48 14.92 -0.19
N LEU A 419 21.54 14.92 1.13
CA LEU A 419 21.31 13.70 1.91
C LEU A 419 19.83 13.29 1.88
N VAL A 420 18.90 14.24 1.90
CA VAL A 420 17.47 13.94 1.81
C VAL A 420 17.12 13.39 0.42
N GLU A 421 17.63 14.01 -0.65
CA GLU A 421 17.66 13.47 -2.03
C GLU A 421 18.12 12.01 -2.06
N LEU A 422 19.10 11.65 -1.23
CA LEU A 422 19.64 10.29 -1.19
C LEU A 422 18.96 9.36 -0.15
N LEU A 423 18.28 9.87 0.88
CA LEU A 423 17.41 9.11 1.79
C LEU A 423 16.18 8.57 1.02
N PHE A 424 15.76 9.28 -0.03
CA PHE A 424 14.79 8.79 -1.00
C PHE A 424 15.23 7.56 -1.79
N HIS A 425 16.48 7.12 -1.63
CA HIS A 425 16.86 5.81 -2.09
C HIS A 425 16.26 4.69 -1.24
N ILE A 426 15.77 4.90 -0.01
CA ILE A 426 15.08 3.86 0.76
C ILE A 426 13.57 3.77 0.38
N LEU A 427 13.11 4.60 -0.57
CA LEU A 427 11.72 4.57 -1.02
C LEU A 427 11.29 3.18 -1.45
N PHE A 428 10.06 2.83 -1.12
CA PHE A 428 9.35 1.73 -1.74
C PHE A 428 7.97 2.20 -2.19
N THR A 429 7.37 1.41 -3.06
CA THR A 429 6.04 1.70 -3.57
C THR A 429 5.02 0.92 -2.75
N VAL A 430 3.93 1.58 -2.36
CA VAL A 430 2.78 0.92 -1.75
C VAL A 430 1.77 0.71 -2.85
N THR A 431 1.41 -0.54 -3.10
CA THR A 431 0.30 -0.86 -4.00
C THR A 431 -0.94 -0.95 -3.12
N VAL A 432 -1.90 -0.04 -3.33
CA VAL A 432 -3.21 -0.09 -2.67
C VAL A 432 -4.09 -1.10 -3.40
#